data_AF-A0A934T9L9-F1
#
_entry.id   AF-A0A934T9L9-F1
#
_cell.length_a   1.000
_cell.length_b   1.000
_cell.length_c   1.000
_cell.angle_alpha   90.00
_cell.angle_beta   90.00
_cell.angle_gamma   90.00
#
_symmetry.space_group_name_H-M   'P 1'
#
loop_
_entity.id
_entity.type
_entity.pdbx_description
1 polymer ?
#
loop_
_entity_poly.entity_id
_entity_poly.type
_entity_poly.pdbx_seq_one_letter_code
_entity_poly.pdbx_strand_id
1 'polypeptide(L)'
;MERGVILSKFIAGILIFIMLNGSTALFSQITIGSSHEPNVGSLLDLKEHLADSDNTTASRGLLLPRVALKKLEGNLSETLGVIDSYSNIDHTGLIVYNITDPECPLFMSGIYVWDGSSWQILGRENLKDNFSYIENTDGTGVVTDYEGHSYTTKRFMGTLTDGTIYNKVWTTQNLRSLKDKDGQWIECPDGLYFNQGYNNTAGVLGVNVVTEIPNEVIGDYINAGVAISGQSYDDFIDNFGLLYTVDQGTKACPKGWHMPTYNEWKDLLDMMGGTTAALEPIKANAGKVYGYVEGGSYTWGKANNTPNGFNAIPAGYVEVTSRKPLNFGRTAGFHGVGAVVNIHYGGFTYIGFTNSNNASMRYSVRCVMD
;
A
#
# COMPACT_ATOMS: atom_id res chain seq x y z
N MET A 1 -84.13 38.67 -6.45
CA MET A 1 -82.71 38.80 -6.83
C MET A 1 -81.75 38.58 -5.66
N GLU A 2 -82.10 38.95 -4.42
CA GLU A 2 -81.19 38.87 -3.26
C GLU A 2 -80.85 37.46 -2.74
N ARG A 3 -81.77 36.49 -2.79
CA ARG A 3 -81.52 35.13 -2.26
C ARG A 3 -80.43 34.36 -3.03
N GLY A 4 -80.29 34.58 -4.34
CA GLY A 4 -79.28 33.91 -5.16
C GLY A 4 -77.85 34.42 -4.92
N VAL A 5 -77.71 35.71 -4.60
CA VAL A 5 -76.42 36.36 -4.32
C VAL A 5 -75.87 35.93 -2.96
N ILE A 6 -76.75 35.71 -1.97
CA ILE A 6 -76.35 35.23 -0.64
C ILE A 6 -75.86 33.78 -0.74
N LEU A 7 -76.56 32.92 -1.50
CA LEU A 7 -76.18 31.53 -1.69
C LEU A 7 -74.84 31.40 -2.43
N SER A 8 -74.58 32.21 -3.47
CA SER A 8 -73.29 32.16 -4.18
C SER A 8 -72.12 32.64 -3.32
N LYS A 9 -72.32 33.67 -2.50
CA LYS A 9 -71.31 34.15 -1.54
C LYS A 9 -71.03 33.15 -0.43
N PHE A 10 -72.06 32.43 0.03
CA PHE A 10 -71.93 31.38 1.03
C PHE A 10 -71.16 30.16 0.48
N ILE A 11 -71.48 29.73 -0.74
CA ILE A 11 -70.76 28.63 -1.43
C ILE A 11 -69.31 29.02 -1.71
N ALA A 12 -69.04 30.25 -2.18
CA ALA A 12 -67.70 30.75 -2.38
C ALA A 12 -66.90 30.80 -1.07
N GLY A 13 -67.52 31.20 0.04
CA GLY A 13 -66.91 31.20 1.37
C GLY A 13 -66.53 29.80 1.84
N ILE A 14 -67.39 28.80 1.61
CA ILE A 14 -67.11 27.40 1.93
C ILE A 14 -65.96 26.85 1.08
N LEU A 15 -65.94 27.13 -0.23
CA LEU A 15 -64.86 26.69 -1.12
C LEU A 15 -63.50 27.28 -0.73
N ILE A 16 -63.48 28.57 -0.37
CA ILE A 16 -62.25 29.24 0.11
C ILE A 16 -61.80 28.66 1.46
N PHE A 17 -62.74 28.36 2.37
CA PHE A 17 -62.42 27.73 3.65
C PHE A 17 -61.87 26.31 3.49
N ILE A 18 -62.38 25.53 2.53
CA ILE A 18 -61.86 24.20 2.19
C ILE A 18 -60.46 24.30 1.57
N MET A 19 -60.20 25.29 0.71
CA MET A 19 -58.87 25.50 0.11
C MET A 19 -57.82 26.03 1.09
N LEU A 20 -58.22 26.82 2.10
CA LEU A 20 -57.31 27.36 3.13
C LEU A 20 -57.00 26.36 4.26
N ASN A 21 -57.86 25.38 4.51
CA ASN A 21 -57.66 24.34 5.55
C ASN A 21 -57.24 22.98 4.98
N GLY A 22 -57.11 22.85 3.66
CA GLY A 22 -56.50 21.69 3.02
C GLY A 22 -54.99 21.71 3.21
N SER A 23 -54.51 21.42 4.41
CA SER A 23 -53.09 21.18 4.66
C SER A 23 -52.66 19.94 3.88
N THR A 24 -52.11 20.11 2.68
CA THR A 24 -51.38 19.04 2.01
C THR A 24 -50.05 18.90 2.75
N ALA A 25 -50.01 17.98 3.71
CA ALA A 25 -48.76 17.51 4.26
C ALA A 25 -47.98 16.86 3.11
N LEU A 26 -47.04 17.61 2.51
CA LEU A 26 -46.07 17.09 1.56
C LEU A 26 -45.05 16.28 2.37
N PHE A 27 -45.29 15.00 2.53
CA PHE A 27 -44.31 14.08 3.09
C PHE A 27 -43.23 13.81 2.03
N SER A 28 -42.01 14.30 2.25
CA SER A 28 -40.91 14.23 1.27
C SER A 28 -40.13 12.91 1.31
N GLN A 29 -40.74 11.81 1.73
CA GLN A 29 -40.10 10.49 1.64
C GLN A 29 -40.28 9.99 0.20
N ILE A 30 -39.18 9.53 -0.40
CA ILE A 30 -39.17 9.15 -1.81
C ILE A 30 -38.74 7.71 -1.92
N THR A 31 -39.55 6.92 -2.62
CA THR A 31 -39.12 5.63 -3.14
C THR A 31 -38.52 5.83 -4.53
N ILE A 32 -37.31 5.32 -4.76
CA ILE A 32 -36.70 5.23 -6.07
C ILE A 32 -36.64 3.75 -6.47
N GLY A 33 -37.08 3.44 -7.69
CA GLY A 33 -37.10 2.09 -8.25
C GLY A 33 -38.50 1.47 -8.36
N SER A 34 -39.52 2.04 -7.71
CA SER A 34 -40.92 1.62 -7.85
C SER A 34 -41.91 2.70 -7.41
N SER A 35 -43.21 2.45 -7.61
CA SER A 35 -44.29 3.33 -7.17
C SER A 35 -44.83 3.00 -5.77
N HIS A 36 -44.15 2.12 -5.02
CA HIS A 36 -44.59 1.72 -3.69
C HIS A 36 -44.25 2.78 -2.64
N GLU A 37 -45.05 2.85 -1.58
CA GLU A 37 -44.79 3.76 -0.47
C GLU A 37 -43.44 3.45 0.21
N PRO A 38 -42.69 4.49 0.62
CA PRO A 38 -41.45 4.32 1.35
C PRO A 38 -41.73 3.71 2.73
N ASN A 39 -40.77 2.94 3.25
CA ASN A 39 -40.88 2.37 4.58
C ASN A 39 -40.88 3.48 5.63
N VAL A 40 -41.72 3.35 6.66
CA VAL A 40 -41.81 4.34 7.73
C VAL A 40 -40.45 4.53 8.39
N GLY A 41 -39.93 5.76 8.34
CA GLY A 41 -38.63 6.14 8.90
C GLY A 41 -37.50 6.25 7.87
N SER A 42 -37.74 5.89 6.61
CA SER A 42 -36.80 6.13 5.51
C SER A 42 -37.00 7.53 4.92
N LEU A 43 -35.91 8.32 4.79
CA LEU A 43 -35.96 9.58 4.04
C LEU A 43 -35.90 9.30 2.52
N LEU A 44 -35.10 8.31 2.14
CA LEU A 44 -34.95 7.77 0.79
C LEU A 44 -35.01 6.25 0.88
N ASP A 45 -35.88 5.64 0.07
CA ASP A 45 -36.05 4.19 0.01
C ASP A 45 -35.76 3.68 -1.40
N LEU A 46 -34.90 2.66 -1.52
CA LEU A 46 -34.54 2.06 -2.81
C LEU A 46 -35.17 0.67 -2.89
N LYS A 47 -36.27 0.54 -3.64
CA LYS A 47 -36.98 -0.74 -3.82
C LYS A 47 -37.64 -0.85 -5.19
N GLU A 48 -37.56 -2.03 -5.78
CA GLU A 48 -38.23 -2.39 -7.04
C GLU A 48 -39.60 -3.05 -6.78
N HIS A 49 -39.73 -3.77 -5.67
CA HIS A 49 -40.95 -4.45 -5.26
C HIS A 49 -41.12 -4.46 -3.74
N LEU A 50 -42.31 -4.86 -3.29
CA LEU A 50 -42.54 -5.17 -1.87
C LEU A 50 -41.69 -6.37 -1.45
N ALA A 51 -41.42 -6.47 -0.14
CA ALA A 51 -40.71 -7.59 0.44
C ALA A 51 -41.37 -8.92 0.04
N ASP A 52 -40.58 -9.81 -0.55
CA ASP A 52 -41.00 -11.19 -0.85
C ASP A 52 -40.83 -12.11 0.39
N SER A 53 -40.94 -13.43 0.18
CA SER A 53 -40.77 -14.42 1.26
C SER A 53 -39.38 -14.41 1.89
N ASP A 54 -38.38 -13.88 1.19
CA ASP A 54 -36.99 -13.80 1.62
C ASP A 54 -36.62 -12.38 2.10
N ASN A 55 -37.62 -11.50 2.27
CA ASN A 55 -37.47 -10.08 2.60
C ASN A 55 -36.62 -9.29 1.59
N THR A 56 -36.55 -9.73 0.33
CA THR A 56 -35.89 -8.96 -0.72
C THR A 56 -36.84 -7.91 -1.29
N THR A 57 -36.33 -6.70 -1.50
CA THR A 57 -37.11 -5.57 -2.03
C THR A 57 -36.57 -5.07 -3.37
N ALA A 58 -35.49 -5.66 -3.86
CA ALA A 58 -34.87 -5.33 -5.14
C ALA A 58 -34.09 -6.53 -5.68
N SER A 59 -34.07 -6.65 -7.01
CA SER A 59 -33.27 -7.62 -7.77
C SER A 59 -31.97 -7.02 -8.32
N ARG A 60 -31.80 -5.70 -8.17
CA ARG A 60 -30.67 -4.90 -8.68
C ARG A 60 -30.12 -3.98 -7.59
N GLY A 61 -28.90 -3.49 -7.79
CA GLY A 61 -28.23 -2.57 -6.86
C GLY A 61 -28.22 -1.11 -7.34
N LEU A 62 -27.75 -0.22 -6.46
CA LEU A 62 -27.42 1.16 -6.80
C LEU A 62 -26.10 1.20 -7.58
N LEU A 63 -26.14 1.65 -8.82
CA LEU A 63 -24.93 1.87 -9.61
C LEU A 63 -24.27 3.19 -9.19
N LEU A 64 -23.00 3.15 -8.81
CA LEU A 64 -22.22 4.33 -8.45
C LEU A 64 -21.47 4.89 -9.68
N PRO A 65 -21.19 6.21 -9.73
CA PRO A 65 -20.28 6.79 -10.70
C PRO A 65 -18.92 6.10 -10.63
N ARG A 66 -18.47 5.57 -11.77
CA ARG A 66 -17.18 4.87 -11.89
C ARG A 66 -16.12 5.85 -12.33
N VAL A 67 -15.09 6.06 -11.50
CA VAL A 67 -14.03 7.04 -11.75
C VAL A 67 -12.67 6.40 -11.52
N ALA A 68 -11.67 6.71 -12.36
CA ALA A 68 -10.29 6.36 -12.08
C ALA A 68 -9.64 7.52 -11.31
N LEU A 69 -9.54 7.38 -9.99
CA LEU A 69 -8.91 8.41 -9.15
C LEU A 69 -7.43 8.57 -9.56
N LYS A 70 -6.94 9.81 -9.48
CA LYS A 70 -5.56 10.19 -9.80
C LYS A 70 -4.75 10.51 -8.55
N LYS A 71 -5.42 10.93 -7.48
CA LYS A 71 -4.87 11.18 -6.14
C LYS A 71 -5.93 10.86 -5.10
N LEU A 72 -5.54 10.56 -3.87
CA LEU A 72 -6.49 10.43 -2.75
C LEU A 72 -6.65 11.72 -1.95
N GLU A 73 -5.75 12.69 -2.09
CA GLU A 73 -5.75 13.89 -1.26
C GLU A 73 -5.52 15.15 -2.10
N GLY A 74 -5.89 16.31 -1.54
CA GLY A 74 -5.61 17.61 -2.12
C GLY A 74 -6.82 18.24 -2.79
N ASN A 75 -6.62 18.83 -3.98
CA ASN A 75 -7.71 19.46 -4.72
C ASN A 75 -8.56 18.38 -5.42
N LEU A 76 -9.88 18.40 -5.21
CA LEU A 76 -10.81 17.41 -5.71
C LEU A 76 -10.71 17.24 -7.24
N SER A 77 -10.55 18.34 -7.98
CA SER A 77 -10.41 18.28 -9.44
C SER A 77 -9.17 17.52 -9.88
N GLU A 78 -8.04 17.74 -9.21
CA GLU A 78 -6.82 16.99 -9.47
C GLU A 78 -6.98 15.52 -9.13
N THR A 79 -7.68 15.20 -8.03
CA THR A 79 -7.95 13.81 -7.65
C THR A 79 -8.80 13.06 -8.68
N LEU A 80 -9.61 13.78 -9.46
CA LEU A 80 -10.43 13.25 -10.54
C LEU A 80 -9.78 13.38 -11.92
N GLY A 81 -8.64 14.08 -12.03
CA GLY A 81 -7.96 14.34 -13.29
C GLY A 81 -8.72 15.28 -14.23
N VAL A 82 -9.51 16.21 -13.69
CA VAL A 82 -10.31 17.16 -14.49
C VAL A 82 -9.75 18.58 -14.42
N ILE A 83 -10.01 19.35 -15.47
CA ILE A 83 -9.53 20.75 -15.61
C ILE A 83 -10.43 21.73 -14.85
N ASP A 84 -11.71 21.38 -14.65
CA ASP A 84 -12.67 22.23 -13.94
C ASP A 84 -12.30 22.39 -12.47
N SER A 85 -12.51 23.56 -11.89
CA SER A 85 -12.28 23.80 -10.46
C SER A 85 -13.52 23.40 -9.65
N TYR A 86 -13.42 22.32 -8.88
CA TYR A 86 -14.44 21.90 -7.94
C TYR A 86 -14.06 22.34 -6.52
N SER A 87 -15.05 22.85 -5.79
CA SER A 87 -14.91 23.17 -4.38
C SER A 87 -14.79 21.88 -3.57
N ASN A 88 -13.69 21.75 -2.83
CA ASN A 88 -13.45 20.60 -1.97
C ASN A 88 -14.58 20.42 -0.93
N ILE A 89 -15.01 21.51 -0.30
CA ILE A 89 -15.97 21.44 0.81
C ILE A 89 -17.40 21.16 0.33
N ASP A 90 -17.80 21.73 -0.81
CA ASP A 90 -19.17 21.59 -1.33
C ASP A 90 -19.46 20.16 -1.81
N HIS A 91 -18.42 19.38 -2.10
CA HIS A 91 -18.52 17.99 -2.52
C HIS A 91 -18.21 17.00 -1.39
N THR A 92 -18.15 17.46 -0.13
CA THR A 92 -18.02 16.56 1.03
C THR A 92 -19.19 15.58 1.05
N GLY A 93 -18.90 14.29 1.17
CA GLY A 93 -19.88 13.21 1.05
C GLY A 93 -20.09 12.69 -0.38
N LEU A 94 -19.36 13.18 -1.37
CA LEU A 94 -19.36 12.61 -2.73
C LEU A 94 -18.91 11.15 -2.67
N ILE A 95 -19.70 10.24 -3.23
CA ILE A 95 -19.42 8.80 -3.27
C ILE A 95 -19.15 8.36 -4.71
N VAL A 96 -18.03 7.68 -4.91
CA VAL A 96 -17.63 7.12 -6.22
C VAL A 96 -17.20 5.68 -6.05
N TYR A 97 -17.34 4.89 -7.12
CA TYR A 97 -16.64 3.62 -7.25
C TYR A 97 -15.34 3.88 -7.99
N ASN A 98 -14.21 3.82 -7.29
CA ASN A 98 -12.92 3.91 -7.92
C ASN A 98 -12.70 2.66 -8.80
N ILE A 99 -12.44 2.86 -10.08
CA ILE A 99 -11.92 1.82 -10.98
C ILE A 99 -10.40 1.96 -10.99
N THR A 100 -9.70 0.86 -10.80
CA THR A 100 -8.24 0.91 -10.76
C THR A 100 -7.69 1.46 -12.08
N ASP A 101 -6.81 2.46 -11.99
CA ASP A 101 -6.04 2.94 -13.13
C ASP A 101 -4.99 1.87 -13.53
N PRO A 102 -4.97 1.39 -14.79
CA PRO A 102 -3.95 0.45 -15.26
C PRO A 102 -2.52 1.00 -15.17
N GLU A 103 -2.36 2.32 -15.19
CA GLU A 103 -1.07 3.02 -15.10
C GLU A 103 -0.71 3.44 -13.68
N CYS A 104 -1.68 3.48 -12.75
CA CYS A 104 -1.44 3.73 -11.33
C CYS A 104 -2.36 2.89 -10.42
N PRO A 105 -1.88 1.70 -10.02
CA PRO A 105 -2.68 0.73 -9.31
C PRO A 105 -2.88 1.03 -7.82
N LEU A 106 -2.37 2.14 -7.29
CA LEU A 106 -2.33 2.39 -5.83
C LEU A 106 -3.71 2.59 -5.19
N PHE A 107 -4.71 3.02 -5.97
CA PHE A 107 -6.06 3.20 -5.44
C PHE A 107 -6.83 1.91 -5.65
N MET A 108 -7.14 1.23 -4.54
CA MET A 108 -7.96 0.03 -4.56
C MET A 108 -9.25 0.30 -5.32
N SER A 109 -9.70 -0.64 -6.15
CA SER A 109 -11.07 -0.59 -6.64
C SER A 109 -12.01 -0.72 -5.46
N GLY A 110 -13.00 0.15 -5.36
CA GLY A 110 -13.85 0.18 -4.18
C GLY A 110 -14.65 1.46 -4.08
N ILE A 111 -15.47 1.53 -3.04
CA ILE A 111 -16.31 2.70 -2.77
C ILE A 111 -15.49 3.68 -1.96
N TYR A 112 -15.35 4.91 -2.46
CA TYR A 112 -14.70 6.00 -1.73
C TYR A 112 -15.71 7.10 -1.45
N VAL A 113 -15.55 7.75 -0.31
CA VAL A 113 -16.26 8.97 0.08
C VAL A 113 -15.27 10.11 0.24
N TRP A 114 -15.57 11.26 -0.35
CA TRP A 114 -14.77 12.48 -0.17
C TRP A 114 -15.09 13.11 1.19
N ASP A 115 -14.08 13.32 2.04
CA ASP A 115 -14.26 13.92 3.38
C ASP A 115 -14.11 15.45 3.42
N GLY A 116 -13.92 16.08 2.26
CA GLY A 116 -13.62 17.51 2.12
C GLY A 116 -12.14 17.81 1.91
N SER A 117 -11.26 16.83 2.09
CA SER A 117 -9.81 16.95 1.89
C SER A 117 -9.18 15.73 1.23
N SER A 118 -9.78 14.56 1.43
CA SER A 118 -9.27 13.28 1.00
C SER A 118 -10.38 12.26 0.73
N TRP A 119 -10.10 11.32 -0.16
CA TRP A 119 -10.92 10.16 -0.46
C TRP A 119 -10.68 9.08 0.59
N GLN A 120 -11.72 8.76 1.35
CA GLN A 120 -11.73 7.70 2.35
C GLN A 120 -12.36 6.44 1.74
N ILE A 121 -11.67 5.31 1.78
CA ILE A 121 -12.28 4.06 1.36
C ILE A 121 -13.34 3.63 2.39
N LEU A 122 -14.53 3.32 1.93
CA LEU A 122 -15.60 2.81 2.78
C LEU A 122 -15.45 1.30 2.99
N GLY A 123 -15.66 0.86 4.24
CA GLY A 123 -15.60 -0.56 4.62
C GLY A 123 -14.20 -1.07 5.00
N ARG A 124 -13.20 -0.19 5.15
CA ARG A 124 -11.89 -0.52 5.76
C ARG A 124 -11.48 0.53 6.78
N GLU A 125 -10.60 0.14 7.70
CA GLU A 125 -10.03 1.07 8.69
C GLU A 125 -9.08 2.06 8.02
N ASN A 126 -9.32 3.36 8.24
CA ASN A 126 -8.37 4.41 7.90
C ASN A 126 -7.31 4.45 8.99
N LEU A 127 -6.18 3.79 8.76
CA LEU A 127 -5.02 3.85 9.65
C LEU A 127 -4.41 5.26 9.55
N LYS A 128 -4.57 6.07 10.60
CA LYS A 128 -3.93 7.37 10.75
C LYS A 128 -2.80 7.25 11.77
N ASP A 129 -1.58 7.54 11.31
CA ASP A 129 -0.35 7.70 12.10
C ASP A 129 -0.04 6.54 13.07
N ASN A 130 0.12 5.33 12.51
CA ASN A 130 0.53 4.13 13.28
C ASN A 130 2.04 4.09 13.59
N PHE A 131 2.76 5.18 13.32
CA PHE A 131 4.20 5.20 13.53
C PHE A 131 4.55 4.97 15.01
N SER A 132 5.45 4.03 15.26
CA SER A 132 6.01 3.81 16.59
C SER A 132 7.45 3.30 16.48
N TYR A 133 8.25 3.58 17.51
CA TYR A 133 9.58 2.98 17.64
C TYR A 133 9.84 2.61 19.10
N ILE A 134 10.26 1.37 19.32
CA ILE A 134 10.62 0.82 20.62
C ILE A 134 12.02 0.22 20.51
N GLU A 135 12.93 0.67 21.39
CA GLU A 135 14.25 0.08 21.54
C GLU A 135 14.38 -0.62 22.90
N ASN A 136 14.91 -1.84 22.87
CA ASN A 136 15.22 -2.65 24.03
C ASN A 136 16.62 -2.31 24.58
N THR A 137 16.87 -2.66 25.83
CA THR A 137 18.16 -2.42 26.49
C THR A 137 19.35 -3.15 25.86
N ASP A 138 19.11 -4.18 25.06
CA ASP A 138 20.13 -4.94 24.33
C ASP A 138 20.44 -4.35 22.94
N GLY A 139 19.83 -3.21 22.59
CA GLY A 139 19.99 -2.55 21.30
C GLY A 139 19.16 -3.17 20.17
N THR A 140 18.31 -4.16 20.44
CA THR A 140 17.28 -4.60 19.49
C THR A 140 16.05 -3.72 19.60
N GLY A 141 15.13 -3.78 18.64
CA GLY A 141 13.91 -3.00 18.71
C GLY A 141 12.93 -3.32 17.59
N VAL A 142 11.87 -2.53 17.52
CA VAL A 142 10.85 -2.59 16.47
C VAL A 142 10.47 -1.16 16.08
N VAL A 143 10.49 -0.87 14.78
CA VAL A 143 9.90 0.33 14.19
C VAL A 143 8.66 -0.05 13.40
N THR A 144 7.59 0.72 13.55
CA THR A 144 6.35 0.56 12.82
C THR A 144 6.20 1.70 11.81
N ASP A 145 5.92 1.39 10.55
CA ASP A 145 5.65 2.41 9.52
C ASP A 145 4.25 3.03 9.63
N TYR A 146 3.94 3.94 8.71
CA TYR A 146 2.67 4.65 8.72
C TYR A 146 1.48 3.70 8.59
N GLU A 147 1.63 2.61 7.83
CA GLU A 147 0.60 1.61 7.61
C GLU A 147 0.47 0.59 8.75
N GLY A 148 1.35 0.62 9.74
CA GLY A 148 1.33 -0.34 10.84
C GLY A 148 2.19 -1.58 10.62
N HIS A 149 2.97 -1.68 9.54
CA HIS A 149 3.91 -2.78 9.36
C HIS A 149 5.10 -2.59 10.29
N SER A 150 5.50 -3.67 10.96
CA SER A 150 6.55 -3.65 11.96
C SER A 150 7.83 -4.29 11.46
N TYR A 151 8.94 -3.60 11.65
CA TYR A 151 10.28 -4.02 11.24
C TYR A 151 11.17 -4.11 12.47
N THR A 152 11.80 -5.26 12.65
CA THR A 152 12.84 -5.43 13.67
C THR A 152 14.03 -4.52 13.38
N THR A 153 14.65 -4.01 14.45
CA THR A 153 15.80 -3.12 14.38
C THR A 153 16.95 -3.64 15.23
N LYS A 154 18.19 -3.26 14.88
CA LYS A 154 19.38 -3.56 15.67
C LYS A 154 20.35 -2.40 15.68
N ARG A 155 20.85 -2.08 16.86
CA ARG A 155 21.95 -1.15 17.08
C ARG A 155 23.29 -1.83 16.78
N PHE A 156 24.06 -1.18 15.91
CA PHE A 156 25.41 -1.56 15.60
C PHE A 156 26.34 -0.49 16.15
N MET A 157 27.23 -0.88 17.05
CA MET A 157 28.14 0.03 17.74
C MET A 157 29.56 -0.50 17.78
N GLY A 158 30.54 0.39 17.73
CA GLY A 158 31.95 0.07 17.78
C GLY A 158 32.84 1.27 17.48
N THR A 159 34.14 1.02 17.37
CA THR A 159 35.10 2.04 16.93
C THR A 159 35.72 1.57 15.62
N LEU A 160 35.62 2.41 14.59
CA LEU A 160 36.22 2.14 13.28
C LEU A 160 37.76 2.22 13.38
N THR A 161 38.44 1.72 12.34
CA THR A 161 39.91 1.71 12.28
C THR A 161 40.55 3.09 12.30
N ASP A 162 39.82 4.13 11.88
CA ASP A 162 40.25 5.54 11.93
C ASP A 162 39.95 6.23 13.27
N GLY A 163 39.36 5.51 14.24
CA GLY A 163 38.99 6.02 15.56
C GLY A 163 37.58 6.60 15.64
N THR A 164 36.82 6.65 14.55
CA THR A 164 35.43 7.11 14.54
C THR A 164 34.55 6.19 15.39
N ILE A 165 33.75 6.76 16.31
CA ILE A 165 32.76 6.01 17.06
C ILE A 165 31.54 5.80 16.16
N TYR A 166 31.27 4.55 15.83
CA TYR A 166 30.08 4.15 15.10
C TYR A 166 29.01 3.71 16.11
N ASN A 167 27.81 4.27 16.02
CA ASN A 167 26.67 3.90 16.85
C ASN A 167 25.38 4.29 16.12
N LYS A 168 24.80 3.37 15.36
CA LYS A 168 23.57 3.62 14.61
C LYS A 168 22.62 2.44 14.71
N VAL A 169 21.32 2.70 14.59
CA VAL A 169 20.29 1.66 14.59
C VAL A 169 19.84 1.41 13.15
N TRP A 170 19.79 0.15 12.75
CA TRP A 170 19.39 -0.27 11.40
C TRP A 170 18.15 -1.14 11.46
N THR A 171 17.28 -1.03 10.44
CA THR A 171 16.25 -2.05 10.22
C THR A 171 16.91 -3.36 9.79
N THR A 172 16.45 -4.46 10.38
CA THR A 172 16.92 -5.82 10.05
C THR A 172 16.01 -6.55 9.06
N GLN A 173 14.95 -5.88 8.60
CA GLN A 173 14.10 -6.33 7.49
C GLN A 173 14.12 -5.34 6.33
N ASN A 174 13.87 -5.85 5.12
CA ASN A 174 13.59 -5.03 3.95
C ASN A 174 12.26 -4.29 4.17
N LEU A 175 12.19 -3.03 3.79
CA LEU A 175 10.93 -2.28 3.90
C LEU A 175 9.85 -2.84 2.97
N ARG A 176 8.60 -2.65 3.39
CA ARG A 176 7.38 -2.88 2.59
C ARG A 176 6.41 -1.69 2.62
N SER A 177 6.90 -0.52 3.04
CA SER A 177 6.12 0.72 3.09
C SER A 177 5.67 1.16 1.70
N LEU A 178 4.39 1.42 1.58
CA LEU A 178 3.68 2.01 0.45
C LEU A 178 3.48 3.52 0.64
N LYS A 179 3.54 3.98 1.89
CA LYS A 179 3.45 5.39 2.27
C LYS A 179 4.77 5.91 2.82
N ASP A 180 5.00 7.19 2.62
CA ASP A 180 6.12 7.91 3.19
C ASP A 180 5.87 8.24 4.66
N LYS A 181 6.89 8.84 5.28
CA LYS A 181 6.87 9.27 6.68
C LYS A 181 5.73 10.24 7.06
N ASP A 182 5.11 10.90 6.10
CA ASP A 182 4.03 11.87 6.30
C ASP A 182 2.66 11.27 5.93
N GLY A 183 2.61 9.97 5.60
CA GLY A 183 1.39 9.25 5.22
C GLY A 183 0.99 9.41 3.76
N GLN A 184 1.82 10.06 2.95
CA GLN A 184 1.59 10.23 1.53
C GLN A 184 2.04 8.99 0.77
N TRP A 185 1.33 8.64 -0.30
CA TRP A 185 1.72 7.48 -1.11
C TRP A 185 3.04 7.71 -1.84
N ILE A 186 3.91 6.71 -1.81
CA ILE A 186 5.18 6.72 -2.55
C ILE A 186 4.89 6.40 -4.02
N GLU A 187 4.85 7.47 -4.82
CA GLU A 187 4.59 7.61 -6.27
C GLU A 187 4.28 6.37 -7.15
N CYS A 188 3.24 6.59 -7.98
CA CYS A 188 3.16 6.25 -9.41
C CYS A 188 3.67 7.44 -10.26
N PRO A 189 4.26 7.23 -11.47
CA PRO A 189 3.84 6.22 -12.45
C PRO A 189 4.55 4.87 -12.36
N ASP A 190 5.67 4.77 -11.63
CA ASP A 190 6.49 3.55 -11.70
C ASP A 190 5.88 2.38 -10.93
N GLY A 191 5.13 2.62 -9.86
CA GLY A 191 4.59 1.58 -8.98
C GLY A 191 5.67 0.92 -8.10
N LEU A 192 5.25 0.10 -7.14
CA LEU A 192 6.15 -0.67 -6.28
C LEU A 192 6.23 -2.12 -6.80
N TYR A 193 7.31 -2.84 -6.48
CA TYR A 193 7.52 -4.20 -7.02
C TYR A 193 8.06 -5.12 -5.93
N PHE A 194 7.84 -6.42 -6.06
CA PHE A 194 8.67 -7.44 -5.42
C PHE A 194 9.14 -8.42 -6.48
N ASN A 195 10.13 -9.25 -6.15
CA ASN A 195 10.65 -10.27 -7.04
C ASN A 195 10.11 -11.64 -6.64
N GLN A 196 9.13 -12.15 -7.37
CA GLN A 196 8.47 -13.43 -7.07
C GLN A 196 9.31 -14.68 -7.36
N GLY A 197 10.50 -14.56 -7.94
CA GLY A 197 11.41 -15.69 -8.19
C GLY A 197 10.98 -16.69 -9.29
N TYR A 198 9.81 -16.54 -9.92
CA TYR A 198 9.27 -17.49 -10.91
C TYR A 198 9.15 -16.94 -12.34
N ASN A 199 9.38 -17.83 -13.32
CA ASN A 199 9.26 -17.60 -14.77
C ASN A 199 7.85 -17.98 -15.22
N ASN A 200 7.09 -17.05 -15.77
CA ASN A 200 6.29 -17.44 -16.91
C ASN A 200 6.63 -16.52 -18.08
N THR A 201 6.64 -17.13 -19.26
CA THR A 201 6.75 -16.48 -20.56
C THR A 201 5.47 -15.71 -20.92
N ALA A 202 4.67 -15.32 -19.91
CA ALA A 202 3.38 -14.66 -20.03
C ALA A 202 3.28 -13.48 -19.04
N GLY A 203 4.18 -12.51 -19.20
CA GLY A 203 4.00 -11.18 -18.62
C GLY A 203 4.50 -11.04 -17.19
N VAL A 204 5.39 -10.06 -17.04
CA VAL A 204 5.71 -9.33 -15.83
C VAL A 204 4.50 -9.20 -14.90
N LEU A 205 4.57 -9.76 -13.69
CA LEU A 205 3.75 -9.29 -12.58
C LEU A 205 4.52 -8.14 -11.91
N GLY A 206 4.19 -6.91 -12.29
CA GLY A 206 4.44 -5.80 -11.39
C GLY A 206 3.57 -5.99 -10.15
N VAL A 207 3.96 -5.42 -9.02
CA VAL A 207 2.92 -5.11 -8.02
C VAL A 207 2.16 -3.94 -8.57
N ASN A 208 1.27 -4.26 -9.50
CA ASN A 208 0.07 -3.48 -9.57
C ASN A 208 -0.60 -3.72 -8.21
N VAL A 209 -0.55 -2.74 -7.30
CA VAL A 209 -1.18 -2.73 -5.96
C VAL A 209 -2.72 -2.79 -6.11
N VAL A 210 -3.20 -3.73 -6.91
CA VAL A 210 -4.60 -3.94 -7.25
C VAL A 210 -4.96 -5.28 -6.71
N THR A 211 -6.10 -5.28 -6.06
CA THR A 211 -6.69 -6.40 -5.35
C THR A 211 -5.98 -6.67 -4.05
N GLU A 212 -6.78 -6.97 -3.01
CA GLU A 212 -6.38 -7.96 -2.04
C GLU A 212 -5.45 -8.91 -2.74
N ILE A 213 -4.20 -8.95 -2.33
CA ILE A 213 -3.23 -9.95 -2.73
C ILE A 213 -4.03 -11.23 -2.96
N PRO A 214 -4.27 -11.65 -4.22
CA PRO A 214 -5.17 -12.76 -4.43
C PRO A 214 -4.62 -13.90 -3.58
N ASN A 215 -5.49 -14.56 -2.81
CA ASN A 215 -5.13 -15.78 -2.09
C ASN A 215 -4.87 -16.87 -3.13
N GLU A 216 -3.86 -16.71 -3.98
CA GLU A 216 -3.54 -17.61 -5.08
C GLU A 216 -2.03 -17.73 -5.22
N VAL A 217 -1.59 -18.88 -4.73
CA VAL A 217 -0.34 -19.64 -4.93
C VAL A 217 0.86 -18.88 -5.49
N ILE A 218 1.75 -18.49 -4.58
CA ILE A 218 3.18 -18.42 -4.89
C ILE A 218 3.72 -19.85 -5.04
N GLY A 219 4.45 -20.10 -6.12
CA GLY A 219 5.03 -21.42 -6.45
C GLY A 219 6.07 -21.93 -5.43
N ASP A 220 6.39 -23.21 -5.53
CA ASP A 220 7.25 -23.94 -4.58
C ASP A 220 8.65 -23.30 -4.42
N TYR A 221 8.87 -22.53 -3.35
CA TYR A 221 10.22 -22.32 -2.84
C TYR A 221 10.67 -23.63 -2.19
N ILE A 222 11.31 -24.52 -2.94
CA ILE A 222 11.89 -25.74 -2.37
C ILE A 222 13.11 -25.34 -1.53
N ASN A 223 12.84 -25.08 -0.26
CA ASN A 223 13.81 -25.19 0.80
C ASN A 223 13.65 -26.57 1.42
N ALA A 224 14.74 -27.18 1.90
CA ALA A 224 14.64 -28.27 2.86
C ALA A 224 13.99 -27.72 4.17
N GLY A 225 12.65 -27.64 4.15
CA GLY A 225 11.81 -26.93 5.11
C GLY A 225 11.46 -25.51 4.66
N VAL A 226 10.63 -25.37 3.62
CA VAL A 226 9.26 -24.82 3.61
C VAL A 226 8.88 -24.59 2.14
N ALA A 227 8.31 -25.60 1.49
CA ALA A 227 7.44 -25.37 0.34
C ALA A 227 6.09 -24.93 0.92
N ILE A 228 5.76 -23.63 0.86
CA ILE A 228 4.36 -23.21 1.01
C ILE A 228 3.81 -23.11 -0.41
N SER A 229 3.36 -24.25 -0.94
CA SER A 229 2.25 -24.19 -1.86
C SER A 229 1.12 -23.42 -1.16
N GLY A 230 0.76 -22.25 -1.68
CA GLY A 230 -0.32 -21.42 -1.12
C GLY A 230 0.09 -20.27 -0.20
N GLN A 231 1.33 -19.75 -0.26
CA GLN A 231 1.66 -18.47 0.39
C GLN A 231 0.94 -17.31 -0.29
N SER A 232 0.42 -16.35 0.48
CA SER A 232 -0.11 -15.08 -0.05
C SER A 232 1.03 -14.14 -0.45
N TYR A 233 0.80 -13.20 -1.37
CA TYR A 233 1.78 -12.12 -1.61
C TYR A 233 2.08 -11.31 -0.33
N ASP A 234 1.18 -11.25 0.67
CA ASP A 234 1.39 -10.45 1.87
C ASP A 234 2.48 -11.08 2.71
N ASP A 235 2.34 -12.39 2.94
CA ASP A 235 3.35 -13.18 3.63
C ASP A 235 4.69 -13.14 2.88
N PHE A 236 4.67 -13.12 1.55
CA PHE A 236 5.91 -13.02 0.77
C PHE A 236 6.58 -11.65 0.93
N ILE A 237 5.81 -10.57 0.81
CA ILE A 237 6.29 -9.21 1.00
C ILE A 237 6.75 -9.00 2.45
N ASP A 238 6.10 -9.61 3.43
CA ASP A 238 6.54 -9.58 4.83
C ASP A 238 7.94 -10.21 5.01
N ASN A 239 8.21 -11.28 4.27
CA ASN A 239 9.49 -11.98 4.31
C ASN A 239 10.58 -11.28 3.49
N PHE A 240 10.27 -10.77 2.29
CA PHE A 240 11.27 -10.30 1.31
C PHE A 240 11.29 -8.78 1.12
N GLY A 241 10.27 -8.07 1.58
CA GLY A 241 10.07 -6.65 1.36
C GLY A 241 9.73 -6.29 -0.10
N LEU A 242 9.59 -5.00 -0.32
CA LEU A 242 9.41 -4.40 -1.64
C LEU A 242 10.75 -3.91 -2.21
N LEU A 243 10.71 -3.63 -3.51
CA LEU A 243 11.78 -3.11 -4.33
C LEU A 243 11.35 -1.75 -4.86
N TYR A 244 12.17 -0.76 -4.54
CA TYR A 244 11.91 0.66 -4.77
C TYR A 244 12.84 1.16 -5.86
N THR A 245 12.43 2.15 -6.64
CA THR A 245 13.42 3.02 -7.33
C THR A 245 14.18 3.83 -6.28
N VAL A 246 15.27 4.49 -6.71
CA VAL A 246 16.05 5.37 -5.82
C VAL A 246 15.17 6.46 -5.21
N ASP A 247 14.32 7.11 -6.02
CA ASP A 247 13.44 8.18 -5.58
C ASP A 247 12.40 7.66 -4.57
N GLN A 248 11.73 6.55 -4.88
CA GLN A 248 10.80 5.90 -3.97
C GLN A 248 11.48 5.52 -2.65
N GLY A 249 12.71 4.99 -2.70
CA GLY A 249 13.46 4.59 -1.52
C GLY A 249 13.85 5.74 -0.60
N THR A 250 14.09 6.94 -1.15
CA THR A 250 14.34 8.14 -0.31
C THR A 250 13.11 8.57 0.50
N LYS A 251 11.91 8.17 0.08
CA LYS A 251 10.63 8.49 0.72
C LYS A 251 10.14 7.38 1.65
N ALA A 252 10.62 6.15 1.47
CA ALA A 252 10.07 4.94 2.10
C ALA A 252 10.35 4.76 3.59
N CYS A 253 11.38 5.40 4.14
CA CYS A 253 11.72 5.18 5.54
C CYS A 253 10.71 5.83 6.51
N PRO A 254 10.36 5.16 7.62
CA PRO A 254 9.48 5.72 8.64
C PRO A 254 10.00 7.04 9.20
N LYS A 255 9.13 7.81 9.84
CA LYS A 255 9.48 9.09 10.46
C LYS A 255 10.67 8.95 11.43
N GLY A 256 11.67 9.82 11.29
CA GLY A 256 12.89 9.77 12.10
C GLY A 256 13.93 8.76 11.63
N TRP A 257 13.63 7.99 10.58
CA TRP A 257 14.54 7.09 9.91
C TRP A 257 14.82 7.57 8.48
N HIS A 258 15.97 7.22 7.92
CA HIS A 258 16.32 7.57 6.55
C HIS A 258 16.97 6.41 5.80
N MET A 259 16.94 6.50 4.46
CA MET A 259 17.67 5.57 3.61
C MET A 259 19.18 5.83 3.80
N PRO A 260 20.00 4.81 4.10
CA PRO A 260 21.40 4.99 4.42
C PRO A 260 22.17 5.62 3.28
N THR A 261 23.06 6.53 3.60
CA THR A 261 24.04 7.11 2.68
C THR A 261 25.13 6.11 2.33
N TYR A 262 25.93 6.45 1.32
CA TYR A 262 27.17 5.73 1.03
C TYR A 262 28.05 5.56 2.28
N ASN A 263 28.29 6.62 3.05
CA ASN A 263 29.18 6.54 4.21
C ASN A 263 28.61 5.64 5.32
N GLU A 264 27.30 5.67 5.56
CA GLU A 264 26.68 4.81 6.58
C GLU A 264 26.79 3.32 6.22
N TRP A 265 26.61 2.97 4.94
CA TRP A 265 26.87 1.62 4.47
C TRP A 265 28.33 1.21 4.63
N LYS A 266 29.25 2.11 4.26
CA LYS A 266 30.70 1.87 4.39
C LYS A 266 31.07 1.63 5.87
N ASP A 267 30.64 2.51 6.76
CA ASP A 267 30.99 2.46 8.18
C ASP A 267 30.36 1.25 8.88
N LEU A 268 29.15 0.85 8.49
CA LEU A 268 28.55 -0.40 8.93
C LEU A 268 29.43 -1.61 8.56
N LEU A 269 29.89 -1.67 7.31
CA LEU A 269 30.72 -2.79 6.83
C LEU A 269 32.12 -2.77 7.46
N ASP A 270 32.70 -1.59 7.65
CA ASP A 270 34.01 -1.43 8.30
C ASP A 270 33.96 -1.81 9.78
N MET A 271 32.88 -1.48 10.49
CA MET A 271 32.63 -1.93 11.86
C MET A 271 32.54 -3.47 11.94
N MET A 272 32.07 -4.13 10.88
CA MET A 272 32.07 -5.59 10.75
C MET A 272 33.44 -6.18 10.34
N GLY A 273 34.50 -5.38 10.27
CA GLY A 273 35.84 -5.80 9.85
C GLY A 273 36.07 -5.72 8.33
N GLY A 274 35.25 -4.95 7.62
CA GLY A 274 35.30 -4.76 6.17
C GLY A 274 34.45 -5.78 5.39
N THR A 275 34.34 -5.58 4.07
CA THR A 275 33.44 -6.35 3.20
C THR A 275 33.66 -7.86 3.24
N THR A 276 34.91 -8.32 3.33
CA THR A 276 35.24 -9.75 3.39
C THR A 276 34.81 -10.39 4.72
N ALA A 277 35.01 -9.69 5.84
CA ALA A 277 34.62 -10.19 7.16
C ALA A 277 33.10 -10.13 7.36
N ALA A 278 32.45 -9.09 6.83
CA ALA A 278 31.00 -8.90 6.88
C ALA A 278 30.22 -9.93 6.03
N LEU A 279 30.83 -10.49 4.98
CA LEU A 279 30.16 -11.23 3.92
C LEU A 279 29.27 -12.39 4.40
N GLU A 280 29.74 -13.21 5.34
CA GLU A 280 28.94 -14.34 5.86
C GLU A 280 28.02 -13.94 7.03
N PRO A 281 28.48 -13.19 8.04
CA PRO A 281 27.63 -12.81 9.18
C PRO A 281 26.45 -11.91 8.82
N ILE A 282 26.53 -11.10 7.76
CA ILE A 282 25.45 -10.19 7.39
C ILE A 282 24.20 -10.91 6.85
N LYS A 283 24.35 -12.16 6.41
CA LYS A 283 23.29 -12.96 5.77
C LYS A 283 22.37 -13.60 6.82
N ALA A 284 21.06 -13.39 6.69
CA ALA A 284 20.06 -14.26 7.30
C ALA A 284 19.82 -15.50 6.44
N ASN A 285 19.29 -16.56 7.03
CA ASN A 285 18.88 -17.77 6.32
C ASN A 285 20.00 -18.39 5.47
N ALA A 286 21.26 -18.33 5.94
CA ALA A 286 22.34 -18.95 5.21
C ALA A 286 22.21 -20.48 5.20
N GLY A 287 22.65 -21.13 4.12
CA GLY A 287 22.41 -22.55 3.84
C GLY A 287 21.02 -22.87 3.28
N LYS A 288 20.10 -21.91 3.22
CA LYS A 288 18.78 -22.13 2.60
C LYS A 288 18.89 -22.14 1.08
N VAL A 289 18.09 -22.98 0.44
CA VAL A 289 18.04 -23.13 -1.02
C VAL A 289 16.88 -22.31 -1.58
N TYR A 290 17.17 -21.51 -2.61
CA TYR A 290 16.21 -20.68 -3.30
C TYR A 290 16.20 -21.04 -4.79
N GLY A 291 15.03 -21.43 -5.30
CA GLY A 291 14.82 -21.67 -6.73
C GLY A 291 14.70 -20.36 -7.52
N TYR A 292 15.05 -20.39 -8.80
CA TYR A 292 14.83 -19.27 -9.71
C TYR A 292 14.45 -19.70 -11.13
N VAL A 293 13.95 -18.69 -11.87
CA VAL A 293 13.38 -18.64 -13.24
C VAL A 293 13.97 -19.58 -14.31
N GLU A 294 15.24 -19.99 -14.24
CA GLU A 294 15.90 -20.80 -15.30
C GLU A 294 16.02 -22.29 -14.93
N GLY A 295 15.31 -22.77 -13.91
CA GLY A 295 15.33 -24.17 -13.50
C GLY A 295 16.55 -24.55 -12.65
N GLY A 296 17.18 -23.56 -12.02
CA GLY A 296 18.29 -23.74 -11.08
C GLY A 296 17.89 -23.33 -9.66
N SER A 297 18.74 -23.70 -8.71
CA SER A 297 18.63 -23.25 -7.32
C SER A 297 19.99 -22.79 -6.80
N TYR A 298 19.97 -21.79 -5.92
CA TYR A 298 21.16 -21.33 -5.22
C TYR A 298 20.98 -21.55 -3.73
N THR A 299 22.03 -22.08 -3.09
CA THR A 299 22.15 -22.01 -1.64
C THR A 299 22.58 -20.59 -1.29
N TRP A 300 21.87 -19.87 -0.44
CA TRP A 300 22.28 -18.55 0.02
C TRP A 300 23.26 -18.69 1.17
N GLY A 301 24.49 -18.18 1.06
CA GLY A 301 25.45 -18.25 2.17
C GLY A 301 25.91 -19.68 2.52
N LYS A 302 26.83 -19.78 3.48
CA LYS A 302 27.24 -21.07 4.05
C LYS A 302 26.30 -21.49 5.18
N ALA A 303 25.94 -22.77 5.24
CA ALA A 303 24.99 -23.30 6.23
C ALA A 303 25.44 -23.14 7.70
N ASN A 304 26.73 -22.92 7.95
CA ASN A 304 27.31 -22.75 9.27
C ASN A 304 27.72 -21.30 9.57
N ASN A 305 27.01 -20.31 9.02
CA ASN A 305 27.27 -18.91 9.38
C ASN A 305 26.74 -18.60 10.79
N THR A 306 27.31 -17.55 11.41
CA THR A 306 26.78 -16.95 12.64
C THR A 306 26.24 -15.57 12.28
N PRO A 307 24.92 -15.40 12.11
CA PRO A 307 24.35 -14.12 11.70
C PRO A 307 24.62 -13.02 12.72
N ASN A 308 24.97 -11.83 12.23
CA ASN A 308 25.20 -10.65 13.06
C ASN A 308 23.91 -9.85 13.33
N GLY A 309 22.77 -10.32 12.84
CA GLY A 309 21.47 -9.69 13.02
C GLY A 309 21.13 -8.56 12.04
N PHE A 310 21.94 -8.31 11.01
CA PHE A 310 21.55 -7.42 9.90
C PHE A 310 20.49 -8.05 8.99
N ASN A 311 20.54 -9.39 8.90
CA ASN A 311 19.55 -10.23 8.24
C ASN A 311 19.32 -9.89 6.76
N ALA A 312 20.40 -9.83 5.99
CA ALA A 312 20.31 -9.71 4.53
C ALA A 312 19.76 -11.02 3.91
N ILE A 313 18.75 -10.87 3.05
CA ILE A 313 18.04 -11.96 2.37
C ILE A 313 18.08 -11.76 0.85
N PRO A 314 18.11 -12.83 0.06
CA PRO A 314 18.38 -12.73 -1.38
C PRO A 314 17.12 -12.41 -2.20
N ALA A 315 16.53 -11.24 -1.98
CA ALA A 315 15.33 -10.78 -2.68
C ALA A 315 15.57 -10.41 -4.17
N GLY A 316 16.83 -10.39 -4.63
CA GLY A 316 17.16 -9.99 -5.99
C GLY A 316 16.86 -8.50 -6.25
N TYR A 317 16.52 -8.18 -7.49
CA TYR A 317 16.14 -6.84 -7.92
C TYR A 317 15.25 -6.89 -9.17
N VAL A 318 14.67 -5.75 -9.55
CA VAL A 318 13.78 -5.64 -10.72
C VAL A 318 14.26 -4.50 -11.62
N GLU A 319 14.39 -4.75 -12.92
CA GLU A 319 14.71 -3.69 -13.88
C GLU A 319 13.59 -2.64 -13.97
N VAL A 320 13.94 -1.36 -14.04
CA VAL A 320 12.95 -0.26 -14.05
C VAL A 320 12.07 -0.32 -15.29
N THR A 321 12.68 -0.34 -16.48
CA THR A 321 11.97 -0.29 -17.78
C THR A 321 11.30 -1.60 -18.16
N SER A 322 12.04 -2.71 -18.13
CA SER A 322 11.53 -4.02 -18.57
C SER A 322 10.69 -4.71 -17.51
N ARG A 323 10.76 -4.23 -16.26
CA ARG A 323 10.12 -4.83 -15.08
C ARG A 323 10.55 -6.30 -14.87
N LYS A 324 11.71 -6.67 -15.41
CA LYS A 324 12.23 -8.04 -15.34
C LYS A 324 12.79 -8.33 -13.94
N PRO A 325 12.29 -9.36 -13.22
CA PRO A 325 12.90 -9.82 -11.99
C PRO A 325 14.21 -10.55 -12.25
N LEU A 326 15.23 -10.30 -11.43
CA LEU A 326 16.59 -10.83 -11.60
C LEU A 326 17.20 -11.27 -10.25
N ASN A 327 18.01 -12.33 -10.29
CA ASN A 327 18.89 -12.77 -9.22
C ASN A 327 18.23 -13.05 -7.85
N PHE A 328 16.94 -13.38 -7.84
CA PHE A 328 16.30 -13.93 -6.64
C PHE A 328 17.05 -15.18 -6.17
N GLY A 329 17.19 -15.35 -4.85
CA GLY A 329 17.94 -16.45 -4.25
C GLY A 329 19.47 -16.32 -4.31
N ARG A 330 19.97 -15.37 -5.11
CA ARG A 330 21.40 -15.21 -5.39
C ARG A 330 21.99 -13.89 -4.89
N THR A 331 21.19 -12.83 -4.86
CA THR A 331 21.64 -11.48 -4.52
C THR A 331 20.69 -10.81 -3.55
N ALA A 332 21.24 -10.15 -2.52
CA ALA A 332 20.54 -9.15 -1.73
C ALA A 332 21.02 -7.77 -2.20
N GLY A 333 20.15 -7.00 -2.86
CA GLY A 333 20.49 -5.68 -3.38
C GLY A 333 19.78 -4.58 -2.60
N PHE A 334 20.53 -3.54 -2.23
CA PHE A 334 20.03 -2.44 -1.41
C PHE A 334 20.34 -1.08 -2.03
N HIS A 335 19.36 -0.17 -1.95
CA HIS A 335 19.60 1.24 -2.20
C HIS A 335 20.34 1.90 -1.02
N GLY A 336 21.17 2.88 -1.37
CA GLY A 336 21.59 3.94 -0.46
C GLY A 336 21.57 5.30 -1.17
N VAL A 337 21.61 6.39 -0.42
CA VAL A 337 21.72 7.73 -1.00
C VAL A 337 23.11 7.88 -1.62
N GLY A 338 23.16 7.85 -2.95
CA GLY A 338 24.40 7.87 -3.71
C GLY A 338 25.14 6.53 -3.70
N ALA A 339 24.43 5.42 -3.43
CA ALA A 339 25.06 4.11 -3.31
C ALA A 339 24.17 2.96 -3.77
N VAL A 340 24.81 1.86 -4.16
CA VAL A 340 24.16 0.55 -4.26
C VAL A 340 25.04 -0.46 -3.55
N VAL A 341 24.42 -1.28 -2.71
CA VAL A 341 25.08 -2.40 -2.02
C VAL A 341 24.49 -3.70 -2.52
N ASN A 342 25.31 -4.59 -3.06
CA ASN A 342 24.89 -5.90 -3.51
C ASN A 342 25.67 -6.96 -2.76
N ILE A 343 24.98 -7.84 -2.04
CA ILE A 343 25.57 -9.02 -1.43
C ILE A 343 25.28 -10.17 -2.38
N HIS A 344 26.31 -10.63 -3.07
CA HIS A 344 26.19 -11.66 -4.09
C HIS A 344 26.72 -13.00 -3.56
N TYR A 345 25.98 -14.08 -3.81
CA TYR A 345 26.38 -15.43 -3.46
C TYR A 345 26.15 -16.38 -4.64
N GLY A 346 27.20 -17.08 -5.08
CA GLY A 346 27.17 -17.96 -6.25
C GLY A 346 28.57 -18.39 -6.66
N GLY A 347 28.86 -18.48 -7.98
CA GLY A 347 30.18 -18.87 -8.49
C GLY A 347 31.34 -17.97 -8.02
N PHE A 348 31.04 -16.72 -7.65
CA PHE A 348 31.93 -15.83 -6.91
C PHE A 348 31.09 -15.14 -5.82
N THR A 349 31.58 -15.07 -4.58
CA THR A 349 30.83 -14.49 -3.46
C THR A 349 31.53 -13.22 -2.98
N TYR A 350 30.80 -12.12 -2.93
CA TYR A 350 31.35 -10.80 -2.57
C TYR A 350 30.25 -9.82 -2.12
N ILE A 351 30.65 -8.76 -1.41
CA ILE A 351 29.83 -7.57 -1.24
C ILE A 351 30.32 -6.55 -2.28
N GLY A 352 29.49 -6.30 -3.29
CA GLY A 352 29.68 -5.24 -4.26
C GLY A 352 29.16 -3.93 -3.67
N PHE A 353 29.97 -2.88 -3.75
CA PHE A 353 29.64 -1.60 -3.16
C PHE A 353 30.05 -0.49 -4.11
N THR A 354 29.07 0.26 -4.62
CA THR A 354 29.30 1.35 -5.58
C THR A 354 28.89 2.69 -5.00
N ASN A 355 29.65 3.74 -5.30
CA ASN A 355 29.40 5.13 -4.90
C ASN A 355 28.54 5.89 -5.93
N SER A 356 27.56 5.20 -6.50
CA SER A 356 26.62 5.76 -7.44
C SER A 356 25.28 5.04 -7.34
N ASN A 357 24.20 5.79 -7.53
CA ASN A 357 22.87 5.23 -7.69
C ASN A 357 22.76 4.45 -9.01
N ASN A 358 21.85 3.48 -9.07
CA ASN A 358 21.47 2.81 -10.31
C ASN A 358 19.99 3.05 -10.57
N ALA A 359 19.69 4.02 -11.43
CA ALA A 359 18.32 4.39 -11.79
C ALA A 359 17.61 3.34 -12.66
N SER A 360 18.33 2.37 -13.21
CA SER A 360 17.77 1.31 -14.06
C SER A 360 17.24 0.12 -13.27
N MET A 361 17.42 0.11 -11.94
CA MET A 361 17.09 -1.03 -11.09
C MET A 361 16.29 -0.59 -9.87
N ARG A 362 15.39 -1.47 -9.42
CA ARG A 362 14.71 -1.39 -8.14
C ARG A 362 15.37 -2.33 -7.14
N TYR A 363 15.76 -1.81 -5.99
CA TYR A 363 16.39 -2.57 -4.92
C TYR A 363 15.59 -2.47 -3.61
N SER A 364 15.87 -3.36 -2.68
CA SER A 364 15.32 -3.27 -1.33
C SER A 364 15.86 -2.03 -0.62
N VAL A 365 15.10 -1.51 0.34
CA VAL A 365 15.53 -0.42 1.20
C VAL A 365 15.69 -0.94 2.62
N ARG A 366 16.79 -0.53 3.24
CA ARG A 366 17.00 -0.56 4.69
C ARG A 366 16.94 0.86 5.21
N CYS A 367 16.54 1.04 6.45
CA CYS A 367 16.54 2.35 7.07
C CYS A 367 17.53 2.37 8.23
N VAL A 368 18.10 3.54 8.46
CA VAL A 368 19.00 3.82 9.56
C VAL A 368 18.47 5.01 10.35
N MET A 369 18.73 4.99 11.64
CA MET A 369 18.46 6.09 12.57
C MET A 369 19.77 6.46 13.27
N ASP A 370 19.97 7.77 13.43
CA ASP A 370 21.13 8.37 14.10
C ASP A 370 21.17 8.13 15.61
#